data_AF-A0A967TDD8-F1
#
_entry.id   AF-A0A967TDD8-F1
#
_cell.length_a   1.000
_cell.length_b   1.000
_cell.length_c   1.000
_cell.angle_alpha   90.00
_cell.angle_beta   90.00
_cell.angle_gamma   90.00
#
_symmetry.space_group_name_H-M   'P 1'
#
loop_
_entity.id
_entity.type
_entity.pdbx_description
1 polymer ?
#
loop_
_entity_poly.entity_id
_entity_poly.type
_entity_poly.pdbx_seq_one_letter_code
_entity_poly.pdbx_strand_id
1 'polypeptide(L)' 'VIGASGAVSAVVGASLGLFPRRRIGLYLPLGLYVQFVRVPALLVIGSWFTLQLVYSVVGPISGAMAWWTHLAGFV' A
#
# COMPACT_ATOMS: atom_id res chain seq x y z
N VAL A 1 2.19 -19.38 6.57
CA VAL A 1 2.13 -18.51 5.37
C VAL A 1 3.49 -17.83 5.24
N ILE A 2 4.28 -18.16 4.22
CA ILE A 2 5.63 -17.62 4.02
C ILE A 2 5.55 -16.53 2.94
N GLY A 3 5.91 -15.30 3.28
CA GLY A 3 6.52 -14.28 2.39
C GLY A 3 5.77 -13.72 1.16
N ALA A 4 4.65 -14.27 0.73
CA ALA A 4 4.01 -13.84 -0.53
C ALA A 4 3.62 -12.34 -0.55
N SER A 5 3.24 -11.77 0.59
CA SER A 5 2.87 -10.35 0.71
C SER A 5 4.04 -9.38 0.48
N GLY A 6 5.28 -9.79 0.80
CA GLY A 6 6.48 -9.00 0.56
C GLY A 6 6.80 -8.90 -0.93
N ALA A 7 6.72 -10.02 -1.66
CA ALA A 7 6.93 -10.04 -3.11
C ALA A 7 5.88 -9.19 -3.86
N VAL A 8 4.63 -9.20 -3.42
CA VAL A 8 3.58 -8.32 -3.97
C VAL A 8 3.93 -6.84 -3.71
N SER A 9 4.38 -6.52 -2.51
CA SER A 9 4.78 -5.15 -2.15
C SER A 9 5.97 -4.65 -3.00
N ALA A 10 6.90 -5.55 -3.37
CA ALA A 10 8.00 -5.25 -4.30
C ALA A 10 7.54 -4.94 -5.72
N VAL A 11 6.64 -5.75 -6.26
CA VAL A 11 6.08 -5.49 -7.59
C VAL A 11 5.30 -4.17 -7.59
N VAL A 12 4.56 -3.88 -6.52
CA VAL A 12 3.79 -2.63 -6.36
C VAL A 12 4.72 -1.42 -6.21
N GLY A 13 5.78 -1.52 -5.40
CA GLY A 13 6.80 -0.48 -5.24
C GLY A 13 7.53 -0.16 -6.54
N ALA A 14 8.01 -1.19 -7.24
CA ALA A 14 8.65 -1.04 -8.55
C ALA A 14 7.70 -0.41 -9.58
N SER A 15 6.42 -0.82 -9.60
CA SER A 15 5.41 -0.25 -10.49
C SER A 15 5.16 1.24 -10.23
N LEU A 16 5.18 1.67 -8.96
CA LEU A 16 5.05 3.07 -8.58
C LEU A 16 6.29 3.90 -8.96
N GLY A 17 7.49 3.34 -8.78
CA GLY A 17 8.74 3.99 -9.21
C GLY A 17 8.80 4.21 -10.72
N LEU A 18 8.36 3.22 -11.50
CA LEU A 18 8.33 3.30 -12.98
C LEU A 18 7.19 4.17 -13.51
N PHE A 19 6.02 4.17 -12.86
CA PHE A 19 4.82 4.84 -13.36
C PHE A 19 4.08 5.70 -12.30
N PRO A 20 4.75 6.69 -11.68
CA PRO A 20 4.19 7.43 -10.55
C PRO A 20 2.96 8.28 -10.92
N ARG A 21 2.87 8.72 -12.19
CA ARG A 21 1.76 9.55 -12.70
C ARG A 21 0.61 8.74 -13.31
N ARG A 22 0.73 7.40 -13.41
CA ARG A 22 -0.33 6.57 -13.98
C ARG A 22 -1.54 6.62 -13.05
N ARG A 23 -2.73 6.81 -13.63
CA ARG A 23 -3.96 6.80 -12.84
C ARG A 23 -4.47 5.38 -12.73
N ILE A 24 -4.76 4.94 -11.52
CA ILE A 24 -5.39 3.65 -11.24
C ILE A 24 -6.85 3.88 -10.83
N GLY A 25 -7.71 2.96 -11.25
CA GLY A 25 -9.12 2.96 -10.87
C GLY A 25 -9.25 2.49 -9.43
N LEU A 26 -9.94 3.29 -8.61
CA LEU A 26 -10.23 2.98 -7.23
C LEU A 26 -11.74 3.04 -7.03
N TYR A 27 -12.29 2.01 -6.40
CA TYR A 27 -13.64 2.06 -5.86
C TYR A 27 -13.58 2.66 -4.46
N LEU A 28 -14.15 3.86 -4.31
CA LEU A 28 -14.27 4.54 -3.03
C LEU A 28 -15.64 4.20 -2.42
N PRO A 29 -15.69 3.45 -1.31
CA PRO A 29 -16.92 3.22 -0.57
C PRO A 29 -17.27 4.49 0.21
N LEU A 30 -18.31 5.21 -0.22
CA LEU A 30 -18.82 6.42 0.43
C LEU A 30 -20.03 6.09 1.33
N GLY A 31 -19.97 4.94 2.01
CA GLY A 31 -21.06 4.44 2.86
C GLY A 31 -22.12 3.65 2.08
N LEU A 32 -23.11 4.33 1.50
CA LEU A 32 -24.21 3.70 0.75
C LEU A 32 -23.98 3.61 -0.77
N TYR A 33 -22.97 4.32 -1.28
CA TYR A 33 -22.64 4.37 -2.70
C TYR A 33 -21.16 4.04 -2.90
N VAL A 34 -20.86 3.33 -4.00
CA VAL A 34 -19.50 3.07 -4.42
C VAL A 34 -19.21 3.96 -5.62
N GLN A 35 -18.24 4.87 -5.49
CA GLN A 35 -17.83 5.73 -6.61
C GLN A 35 -16.53 5.21 -7.22
N PHE A 36 -16.51 5.05 -8.54
CA PHE A 36 -15.29 4.74 -9.27
C PHE A 36 -14.54 6.02 -9.62
N VAL A 37 -13.32 6.17 -9.11
CA VAL A 37 -12.49 7.36 -9.31
C VAL A 37 -11.11 6.95 -9.83
N ARG A 38 -10.54 7.76 -10.74
CA ARG A 38 -9.18 7.55 -11.27
C ARG A 38 -8.19 8.45 -10.53
N VAL A 39 -7.44 7.85 -9.61
CA VAL A 39 -6.49 8.56 -8.74
C VAL A 39 -5.06 8.23 -9.18
N PRO A 40 -4.10 9.16 -9.12
CA PRO A 40 -2.69 8.86 -9.34
C PRO A 40 -2.19 7.70 -8.46
N ALA A 41 -1.47 6.76 -9.06
CA ALA A 41 -0.93 5.59 -8.37
C ALA A 41 -0.06 5.98 -7.16
N LEU A 42 0.68 7.09 -7.29
CA LEU A 42 1.46 7.66 -6.20
C LEU A 42 0.64 7.93 -4.93
N LEU A 43 -0.56 8.52 -5.07
CA LEU A 43 -1.38 8.86 -3.90
C LEU A 43 -1.93 7.60 -3.22
N VAL A 44 -2.35 6.60 -4.01
CA VAL A 44 -2.97 5.39 -3.48
C VAL A 44 -1.91 4.49 -2.81
N ILE A 45 -0.85 4.14 -3.53
CA ILE A 45 0.18 3.23 -3.02
C ILE A 45 1.06 3.96 -2.00
N GLY A 46 1.37 5.25 -2.22
CA GLY A 46 2.15 6.05 -1.28
C GLY A 46 1.44 6.22 0.07
N SER A 47 0.13 6.52 0.08
CA SER A 47 -0.63 6.58 1.35
C SER A 47 -0.66 5.24 2.07
N TRP A 48 -0.79 4.13 1.34
CA TRP A 48 -0.72 2.80 1.94
C TRP A 48 0.65 2.52 2.56
N PHE A 49 1.74 2.81 1.85
CA PHE A 49 3.10 2.69 2.39
C PHE A 49 3.32 3.55 3.63
N THR A 50 2.85 4.81 3.62
CA THR A 50 2.92 5.70 4.80
C THR A 50 2.16 5.11 5.99
N LEU A 51 0.99 4.51 5.78
CA LEU A 51 0.27 3.81 6.86
C LEU A 51 1.08 2.64 7.43
N GLN A 52 1.80 1.89 6.59
CA GLN A 52 2.69 0.82 7.08
C GLN A 52 3.85 1.36 7.93
N LEU A 53 4.41 2.52 7.57
CA LEU A 53 5.42 3.20 8.39
C LEU A 53 4.86 3.62 9.74
N VAL A 54 3.67 4.24 9.75
CA VAL A 54 3.01 4.67 11.00
C VAL A 54 2.72 3.48 11.90
N TYR A 55 2.19 2.38 11.36
CA TYR A 55 1.91 1.19 12.16
C TYR A 55 3.15 0.44 12.62
N SER A 56 4.27 0.55 11.90
CA SER A 56 5.56 0.00 12.35
C SER A 56 6.08 0.70 13.61
N VAL A 57 5.68 1.96 13.85
CA VAL A 57 6.14 2.78 14.99
C VAL A 57 5.11 2.84 16.12
N VAL A 58 3.83 2.96 15.79
CA VAL A 58 2.74 3.24 16.76
C VAL A 58 1.78 2.05 16.93
N GLY A 59 1.91 1.02 16.08
CA GLY A 59 1.02 -0.14 16.09
C GLY A 59 1.26 -1.10 17.27
N PRO A 60 0.28 -1.98 17.57
CA PRO A 60 0.45 -3.02 18.58
C PRO A 60 1.64 -3.93 18.28
N ILE A 61 2.40 -4.28 19.32
CA ILE A 61 3.62 -5.09 19.23
C ILE A 61 3.35 -6.45 18.56
N SER A 62 2.16 -7.02 18.77
CA SER A 62 1.72 -8.28 18.15
C SER A 62 1.65 -8.23 16.62
N GLY A 63 1.49 -7.04 16.02
CA GLY A 63 1.44 -6.84 14.57
C GLY A 63 2.75 -6.32 13.96
N ALA A 64 3.76 -5.97 14.78
CA ALA A 64 4.96 -5.28 14.32
C ALA A 64 5.69 -6.02 13.18
N MET A 65 5.82 -7.34 13.27
CA MET A 65 6.47 -8.16 12.23
C MET A 65 5.71 -8.14 10.90
N ALA A 66 4.39 -8.04 10.91
CA ALA A 66 3.61 -7.94 9.67
C ALA A 66 3.94 -6.62 8.94
N TRP A 67 4.00 -5.50 9.67
CA TRP A 67 4.29 -4.18 9.08
C TRP A 67 5.70 -4.10 8.47
N TRP A 68 6.70 -4.66 9.15
CA TRP A 68 8.08 -4.71 8.64
C TRP A 68 8.22 -5.54 7.36
N THR A 69 7.48 -6.66 7.23
CA THR A 69 7.51 -7.47 5.98
C THR A 69 6.92 -6.73 4.78
N HIS A 70 5.95 -5.83 5.02
CA HIS A 70 5.38 -5.00 3.97
C HIS A 70 6.37 -3.90 3.55
N LEU A 71 7.04 -3.25 4.51
CA LEU A 71 8.07 -2.25 4.25
C LEU A 71 9.27 -2.84 3.49
N ALA A 72 9.74 -4.02 3.91
CA ALA A 72 10.85 -4.71 3.26
C ALA A 72 10.54 -5.08 1.80
N GLY A 73 9.26 -5.18 1.43
CA GLY A 73 8.89 -5.37 0.04
C GLY A 73 9.09 -4.13 -0.82
N PHE A 74 9.04 -2.90 -0.29
CA PHE A 74 9.19 -1.69 -1.12
C PHE A 74 10.63 -1.29 -1.45
N VAL A 75 11.61 -1.94 -0.83
CA VAL A 75 13.05 -1.67 -0.95
C VAL A 75 13.68 -2.75 -1.81
#